data_AF-A0A9W6AFH7-F1
#
_entry.id   AF-A0A9W6AFH7-F1
#
_cell.length_a   1.000
_cell.length_b   1.000
_cell.length_c   1.000
_cell.angle_alpha   90.00
_cell.angle_beta   90.00
_cell.angle_gamma   90.00
#
_symmetry.space_group_name_H-M   'P 1'
#
loop_
_entity.id
_entity.type
_entity.pdbx_description
1 polymer ?
#
loop_
_entity_poly.entity_id
_entity_poly.type
_entity_poly.pdbx_seq_one_letter_code
_entity_poly.pdbx_strand_id
1 'polypeptide(L)'
;MATSSLDYSVDQAIASFFERTTATRSACDAFAREHLGGEVVPVAVQGVCSYTIYAGPNGEFVVQFRLKSSRLSMETVNLACTIYGDFAPKVVFRGGIGEDAEGKEALYIYVMDRMKGISYLDFILAHNNQFPESSAEFSSWRKNLVIDVAKDFDVCNIMVNETTCNLVGVVDWAEAEVAPFGLNLHSLQRLISKVHLKSGCMRYDDYVTLEDIFWSTFNNEAGGLSDETVKTIEAARIVGLLLSRGFTSRLSKTTEAVPIRDDESGAYNMRDLDGLLINPATRYIDLA
;
A
#
# COMPACT_ATOMS: atom_id res chain seq x y z
N MET A 1 6.71 31.85 9.30
CA MET A 1 7.33 30.97 10.31
C MET A 1 7.54 29.63 9.62
N ALA A 2 8.79 29.19 9.50
CA ALA A 2 9.10 27.89 8.92
C ALA A 2 8.49 26.83 9.84
N THR A 3 7.51 26.07 9.33
CA THR A 3 7.09 24.83 9.95
C THR A 3 8.29 23.91 9.96
N SER A 4 8.88 23.68 11.13
CA SER A 4 9.86 22.61 11.29
C SER A 4 9.18 21.32 10.86
N SER A 5 9.67 20.68 9.80
CA SER A 5 9.29 19.30 9.53
C SER A 5 9.69 18.51 10.76
N LEU A 6 8.72 18.07 11.55
CA LEU A 6 8.97 17.13 12.62
C LEU A 6 9.44 15.84 11.95
N ASP A 7 10.74 15.55 12.07
CA ASP A 7 11.28 14.28 11.61
C ASP A 7 10.52 13.15 12.31
N TYR A 8 10.15 12.13 11.54
CA TYR A 8 9.41 10.99 12.06
C TYR A 8 10.21 10.29 13.18
N SER A 9 9.57 10.05 14.33
CA SER A 9 10.15 9.30 15.44
C SER A 9 9.37 8.02 15.69
N VAL A 10 10.04 6.88 15.46
CA VAL A 10 9.47 5.55 15.72
C VAL A 10 9.06 5.39 17.19
N ASP A 11 9.87 5.85 18.13
CA ASP A 11 9.58 5.74 19.57
C ASP A 11 8.36 6.58 19.98
N GLN A 12 8.20 7.78 19.41
CA GLN A 12 6.99 8.59 19.64
C GLN A 12 5.76 7.92 19.04
N ALA A 13 5.85 7.38 17.82
CA ALA A 13 4.75 6.66 17.19
C ALA A 13 4.31 5.44 18.02
N ILE A 14 5.27 4.67 18.54
CA ILE A 14 5.01 3.53 19.44
C ILE A 14 4.35 4.03 20.74
N ALA A 15 4.88 5.08 21.37
CA ALA A 15 4.33 5.62 22.61
C ALA A 15 2.86 6.07 22.43
N SER A 16 2.58 6.86 21.39
CA SER A 16 1.22 7.32 21.07
C SER A 16 0.26 6.17 20.75
N PHE A 17 0.73 5.08 20.15
CA PHE A 17 -0.09 3.89 19.97
C PHE A 17 -0.49 3.26 21.31
N PHE A 18 0.45 3.10 22.24
CA PHE A 18 0.21 2.47 23.53
C PHE A 18 -0.64 3.31 24.50
N GLU A 19 -0.82 4.61 24.24
CA GLU A 19 -1.81 5.43 24.96
C GLU A 19 -3.26 4.95 24.74
N ARG A 20 -3.53 4.30 23.60
CA ARG A 20 -4.88 3.87 23.16
C ARG A 20 -5.27 2.47 23.63
N THR A 21 -4.42 1.80 24.40
CA THR A 21 -4.65 0.43 24.87
C THR A 21 -4.21 0.25 26.31
N THR A 22 -4.72 -0.79 26.95
CA THR A 22 -4.28 -1.26 28.27
C THR A 22 -3.10 -2.22 28.18
N ALA A 23 -2.83 -2.80 27.01
CA ALA A 23 -1.65 -3.61 26.77
C ALA A 23 -0.38 -2.76 26.85
N THR A 24 0.74 -3.36 27.23
CA THR A 24 2.04 -2.68 27.26
C THR A 24 2.95 -3.19 26.15
N ARG A 25 3.89 -2.35 25.70
CA ARG A 25 4.95 -2.75 24.77
C ARG A 25 5.68 -3.99 25.27
N SER A 26 6.09 -3.99 26.54
CA SER A 26 6.79 -5.13 27.14
C SER A 26 5.99 -6.43 27.08
N ALA A 27 4.67 -6.38 27.27
CA ALA A 27 3.82 -7.56 27.16
C ALA A 27 3.71 -8.07 25.71
N CYS A 28 3.62 -7.16 24.73
CA CYS A 28 3.63 -7.50 23.31
C CYS A 28 4.97 -8.13 22.88
N ASP A 29 6.08 -7.53 23.30
CA ASP A 29 7.43 -8.02 23.01
C ASP A 29 7.70 -9.37 23.69
N ALA A 30 7.21 -9.55 24.92
CA ALA A 30 7.28 -10.83 25.63
C ALA A 30 6.50 -11.91 24.90
N PHE A 31 5.27 -11.63 24.48
CA PHE A 31 4.46 -12.55 23.68
C PHE A 31 5.23 -13.04 22.45
N ALA A 32 5.80 -12.12 21.66
CA ALA A 32 6.52 -12.48 20.44
C ALA A 32 7.76 -13.32 20.72
N ARG A 33 8.53 -12.95 21.77
CA ARG A 33 9.73 -13.69 22.17
C ARG A 33 9.42 -15.10 22.66
N GLU A 34 8.36 -15.27 23.43
CA GLU A 34 7.94 -16.58 23.97
C GLU A 34 7.40 -17.52 22.89
N HIS A 35 6.66 -16.99 21.92
CA HIS A 35 5.97 -17.83 20.92
C HIS A 35 6.77 -18.05 19.64
N LEU A 36 7.64 -17.11 19.27
CA LEU A 36 8.38 -17.13 18.00
C LEU A 36 9.89 -17.21 18.21
N GLY A 37 10.40 -16.84 19.40
CA GLY A 37 11.83 -16.77 19.66
C GLY A 37 12.53 -15.62 18.93
N GLY A 38 13.86 -15.61 19.05
CA GLY A 38 14.72 -14.61 18.41
C GLY A 38 14.64 -13.22 19.03
N GLU A 39 15.21 -12.26 18.31
CA GLU A 39 15.16 -10.84 18.67
C GLU A 39 13.83 -10.23 18.22
N VAL A 40 13.30 -9.33 19.04
CA VAL A 40 12.12 -8.53 18.70
C VAL A 40 12.59 -7.15 18.27
N VAL A 41 12.31 -6.80 17.01
CA VAL A 41 12.76 -5.53 16.42
C VAL A 41 11.55 -4.76 15.89
N PRO A 42 11.22 -3.57 16.43
CA PRO A 42 10.17 -2.74 15.85
C PRO A 42 10.46 -2.38 14.39
N VAL A 43 9.43 -2.42 13.54
CA VAL A 43 9.59 -1.95 12.15
C VAL A 43 9.85 -0.44 12.14
N ALA A 44 10.64 0.02 11.16
CA ALA A 44 11.12 1.41 11.09
C ALA A 44 9.99 2.44 11.02
N VAL A 45 8.86 2.11 10.38
CA VAL A 45 7.66 2.96 10.28
C VAL A 45 6.46 2.19 10.82
N GLN A 46 5.89 2.70 11.90
CA GLN A 46 4.71 2.13 12.55
C GLN A 46 3.41 2.64 11.93
N GLY A 47 2.40 1.77 11.89
CA GLY A 47 1.04 2.13 11.51
C GLY A 47 0.29 2.81 12.67
N VAL A 48 -0.67 3.69 12.34
CA VAL A 48 -1.45 4.44 13.34
C VAL A 48 -2.27 3.52 14.25
N CYS A 49 -2.77 2.40 13.71
CA CYS A 49 -3.67 1.49 14.40
C CYS A 49 -3.06 0.15 14.79
N SER A 50 -1.73 0.04 14.70
CA SER A 50 -1.03 -1.21 15.01
C SER A 50 0.41 -0.99 15.46
N TYR A 51 0.81 -1.67 16.52
CA TYR A 51 2.22 -1.88 16.83
C TYR A 51 2.73 -3.08 16.04
N THR A 52 3.79 -2.89 15.26
CA THR A 52 4.35 -3.91 14.35
C THR A 52 5.82 -4.16 14.62
N ILE A 53 6.18 -5.44 14.73
CA ILE A 53 7.54 -5.90 15.02
C ILE A 53 7.95 -7.03 14.07
N TYR A 54 9.25 -7.16 13.85
CA TYR A 54 9.86 -8.39 13.37
C TYR A 54 10.17 -9.31 14.55
N ALA A 55 10.00 -10.61 14.35
CA ALA A 55 10.29 -11.66 15.32
C ALA A 55 10.71 -12.96 14.63
N GLY A 56 11.16 -13.93 15.42
CA GLY A 56 11.70 -15.21 14.93
C GLY A 56 13.23 -15.23 14.93
N PRO A 57 13.86 -16.42 14.96
CA PRO A 57 15.32 -16.56 15.02
C PRO A 57 16.07 -15.83 13.90
N ASN A 58 15.44 -15.65 12.74
CA ASN A 58 15.99 -14.99 11.56
C ASN A 58 15.19 -13.73 11.18
N GLY A 59 14.28 -13.26 12.04
CA GLY A 59 13.36 -12.16 11.71
C GLY A 59 12.42 -12.50 10.56
N GLU A 60 12.02 -13.77 10.45
CA GLU A 60 11.17 -14.33 9.39
C GLU A 60 9.67 -14.06 9.58
N PHE A 61 9.27 -13.53 10.75
CA PHE A 61 7.89 -13.18 11.03
C PHE A 61 7.69 -11.68 11.22
N VAL A 62 6.52 -11.21 10.80
CA VAL A 62 5.96 -9.91 11.17
C VAL A 62 4.83 -10.17 12.17
N VAL A 63 4.87 -9.51 13.33
CA VAL A 63 3.78 -9.56 14.31
C VAL A 63 3.13 -8.20 14.38
N GLN A 64 1.81 -8.16 14.14
CA GLN A 64 0.99 -6.96 14.30
C GLN A 64 0.08 -7.11 15.52
N PHE A 65 0.19 -6.16 16.44
CA PHE A 65 -0.73 -5.95 17.54
C PHE A 65 -1.66 -4.81 17.16
N ARG A 66 -2.87 -5.14 16.74
CA ARG A 66 -3.82 -4.17 16.19
C ARG A 66 -4.87 -3.84 17.21
N LEU A 67 -5.28 -2.58 17.24
CA LEU A 67 -6.45 -2.17 18.02
C LEU A 67 -7.69 -2.97 17.60
N LYS A 68 -8.53 -3.35 18.56
CA LYS A 68 -9.74 -4.16 18.32
C LYS A 68 -10.66 -3.57 17.24
N SER A 69 -10.82 -2.25 17.22
CA SER A 69 -11.55 -1.45 16.22
C SER A 69 -10.98 -1.59 14.80
N SER A 70 -9.69 -1.90 14.70
CA SER A 70 -8.91 -2.00 13.46
C SER A 70 -8.44 -3.42 13.17
N ARG A 71 -9.16 -4.43 13.69
CA ARG A 71 -8.90 -5.86 13.44
C ARG A 71 -8.88 -6.18 11.95
N LEU A 72 -8.00 -7.09 11.54
CA LEU A 72 -8.02 -7.65 10.19
C LEU A 72 -9.20 -8.61 10.04
N SER A 73 -9.83 -8.57 8.88
CA SER A 73 -10.80 -9.58 8.45
C SER A 73 -10.02 -10.82 8.02
N MET A 74 -10.09 -11.89 8.82
CA MET A 74 -9.43 -13.16 8.44
C MET A 74 -10.04 -13.79 7.19
N GLU A 75 -11.31 -13.50 6.89
CA GLU A 75 -11.93 -13.90 5.62
C GLU A 75 -11.23 -13.23 4.44
N THR A 76 -11.06 -11.90 4.49
CA THR A 76 -10.36 -11.13 3.45
C THR A 76 -8.92 -11.58 3.31
N VAL A 77 -8.20 -11.77 4.43
CA VAL A 77 -6.80 -12.18 4.43
C VAL A 77 -6.62 -13.59 3.86
N ASN A 78 -7.49 -14.54 4.22
CA ASN A 78 -7.46 -15.89 3.67
C ASN A 78 -7.81 -15.89 2.17
N LEU A 79 -8.74 -15.04 1.75
CA LEU A 79 -9.05 -14.86 0.34
C LEU A 79 -7.85 -14.29 -0.42
N ALA A 80 -7.17 -13.28 0.11
CA ALA A 80 -5.94 -12.75 -0.47
C ALA A 80 -4.85 -13.84 -0.57
N CYS A 81 -4.62 -14.64 0.47
CA CYS A 81 -3.70 -15.77 0.42
C CYS A 81 -4.08 -16.80 -0.67
N THR A 82 -5.38 -16.99 -0.90
CA THR A 82 -5.89 -17.93 -1.93
C THR A 82 -5.68 -17.38 -3.34
N ILE A 83 -5.90 -16.08 -3.54
CA ILE A 83 -5.80 -15.43 -4.85
C ILE A 83 -4.35 -15.18 -5.24
N TYR A 84 -3.56 -14.59 -4.33
CA TYR A 84 -2.19 -14.15 -4.62
C TYR A 84 -1.12 -15.21 -4.30
N GLY A 85 -1.49 -16.31 -3.66
CA GLY A 85 -0.58 -17.41 -3.35
C GLY A 85 0.66 -16.94 -2.59
N ASP A 86 1.84 -17.21 -3.15
CA ASP A 86 3.14 -16.88 -2.55
C ASP A 86 3.43 -15.37 -2.51
N PHE A 87 2.64 -14.53 -3.20
CA PHE A 87 2.75 -13.06 -3.12
C PHE A 87 1.99 -12.46 -1.93
N ALA A 88 1.18 -13.23 -1.21
CA ALA A 88 0.53 -12.78 0.02
C ALA A 88 1.17 -13.45 1.25
N PRO A 89 1.41 -12.71 2.34
CA PRO A 89 1.92 -13.30 3.56
C PRO A 89 0.85 -14.21 4.17
N LYS A 90 1.24 -15.42 4.60
CA LYS A 90 0.35 -16.26 5.42
C LYS A 90 0.14 -15.58 6.76
N VAL A 91 -1.11 -15.45 7.18
CA VAL A 91 -1.47 -14.77 8.43
C VAL A 91 -2.20 -15.71 9.37
N VAL A 92 -1.80 -15.69 10.64
CA VAL A 92 -2.41 -16.46 11.72
C VAL A 92 -2.85 -15.52 12.84
N PHE A 93 -4.13 -15.56 13.18
CA PHE A 93 -4.66 -14.89 14.36
C PHE A 93 -4.28 -15.66 15.63
N ARG A 94 -3.73 -14.96 16.62
CA ARG A 94 -3.22 -15.55 17.88
C ARG A 94 -4.00 -15.13 19.14
N GLY A 95 -5.17 -14.51 18.98
CA GLY A 95 -5.98 -14.05 20.10
C GLY A 95 -5.77 -12.58 20.40
N GLY A 96 -6.05 -12.17 21.64
CA GLY A 96 -5.93 -10.79 22.09
C GLY A 96 -5.11 -10.64 23.37
N ILE A 97 -4.65 -9.41 23.62
CA ILE A 97 -3.88 -9.01 24.79
C ILE A 97 -4.37 -7.66 25.33
N GLY A 98 -4.39 -7.53 26.65
CA GLY A 98 -5.01 -6.40 27.34
C GLY A 98 -6.54 -6.55 27.41
N GLU A 99 -7.18 -5.54 27.99
CA GLU A 99 -8.61 -5.47 28.26
C GLU A 99 -9.19 -4.16 27.72
N ASP A 100 -10.48 -4.18 27.39
CA ASP A 100 -11.22 -2.96 27.04
C ASP A 100 -11.44 -2.11 28.30
N ALA A 101 -11.14 -0.81 28.21
CA ALA A 101 -11.34 0.16 29.27
C ALA A 101 -11.86 1.49 28.70
N GLU A 102 -12.25 2.42 29.54
CA GLU A 102 -12.74 3.71 29.06
C GLU A 102 -11.66 4.44 28.24
N GLY A 103 -11.95 4.68 26.96
CA GLY A 103 -11.01 5.31 26.02
C GLY A 103 -9.84 4.43 25.55
N LYS A 104 -9.80 3.14 25.91
CA LYS A 104 -8.73 2.20 25.56
C LYS A 104 -9.28 0.86 25.14
N GLU A 105 -8.67 0.22 24.14
CA GLU A 105 -9.13 -1.08 23.66
C GLU A 105 -8.06 -2.16 23.75
N ALA A 106 -8.50 -3.41 23.87
CA ALA A 106 -7.61 -4.57 23.78
C ALA A 106 -6.95 -4.64 22.39
N LEU A 107 -5.81 -5.31 22.32
CA LEU A 107 -5.10 -5.56 21.06
C LEU A 107 -5.36 -6.98 20.57
N TYR A 108 -5.46 -7.13 19.25
CA TYR A 108 -5.56 -8.39 18.53
C TYR A 108 -4.24 -8.71 17.86
N ILE A 109 -3.79 -9.95 18.00
CA ILE A 109 -2.45 -10.37 17.61
C ILE A 109 -2.52 -11.17 16.31
N TYR A 110 -1.73 -10.74 15.33
CA TYR A 110 -1.58 -11.39 14.04
C TYR A 110 -0.10 -11.70 13.81
N VAL A 111 0.21 -12.96 13.49
CA VAL A 111 1.55 -13.39 13.09
C VAL A 111 1.53 -13.67 11.60
N MET A 112 2.48 -13.11 10.87
CA MET A 112 2.55 -13.15 9.43
C MET A 112 3.93 -13.61 8.97
N ASP A 113 4.00 -14.37 7.88
CA ASP A 113 5.27 -14.61 7.19
C ASP A 113 5.81 -13.27 6.65
N ARG A 114 7.12 -13.04 6.82
CA ARG A 114 7.77 -11.85 6.28
C ARG A 114 8.08 -12.02 4.79
N MET A 115 7.54 -11.13 3.97
CA MET A 115 7.92 -11.04 2.55
C MET A 115 9.39 -10.63 2.41
N LYS A 116 10.17 -11.41 1.67
CA LYS A 116 11.62 -11.21 1.51
C LYS A 116 11.93 -10.18 0.43
N GLY A 117 11.84 -8.91 0.80
CA GLY A 117 12.19 -7.76 -0.05
C GLY A 117 12.14 -6.45 0.72
N ILE A 118 12.13 -5.34 -0.01
CA ILE A 118 11.95 -3.99 0.52
C ILE A 118 10.66 -3.38 -0.01
N SER A 119 10.12 -2.36 0.64
CA SER A 119 8.97 -1.65 0.07
C SER A 119 9.37 -0.98 -1.25
N TYR A 120 8.43 -0.84 -2.18
CA TYR A 120 8.70 -0.11 -3.42
C TYR A 120 9.15 1.34 -3.13
N LEU A 121 8.64 1.97 -2.07
CA LEU A 121 9.08 3.30 -1.67
C LEU A 121 10.56 3.31 -1.25
N ASP A 122 11.00 2.35 -0.44
CA ASP A 122 12.40 2.23 -0.03
C ASP A 122 13.30 1.96 -1.24
N PHE A 123 12.84 1.14 -2.19
CA PHE A 123 13.56 0.89 -3.43
C PHE A 123 13.80 2.19 -4.20
N ILE A 124 12.75 3.00 -4.38
CA ILE A 124 12.84 4.29 -5.07
C ILE A 124 13.77 5.24 -4.31
N LEU A 125 13.65 5.35 -2.98
CA LEU A 125 14.50 6.24 -2.17
C LEU A 125 15.97 5.84 -2.18
N ALA A 126 16.28 4.53 -2.19
CA ALA A 126 17.65 4.02 -2.24
C ALA A 126 18.33 4.30 -3.60
N HIS A 127 17.58 4.27 -4.69
CA HIS A 127 18.13 4.33 -6.04
C HIS A 127 17.99 5.70 -6.74
N ASN A 128 17.02 6.54 -6.36
CA ASN A 128 16.78 7.84 -7.00
C ASN A 128 17.96 8.81 -6.91
N ASN A 129 18.84 8.66 -5.92
CA ASN A 129 20.05 9.48 -5.79
C ASN A 129 21.23 8.92 -6.61
N GLN A 130 21.15 7.68 -7.06
CA GLN A 130 22.22 6.99 -7.78
C GLN A 130 22.00 7.01 -9.30
N PHE A 131 20.74 6.90 -9.73
CA PHE A 131 20.36 6.87 -11.13
C PHE A 131 19.27 7.93 -11.41
N PRO A 132 19.41 8.73 -12.48
CA PRO A 132 18.31 9.55 -12.95
C PRO A 132 17.10 8.66 -13.28
N GLU A 133 15.88 9.12 -12.95
CA GLU A 133 14.65 8.39 -13.26
C GLU A 133 14.45 8.13 -14.77
N SER A 134 15.12 8.90 -15.64
CA SER A 134 15.15 8.74 -17.10
C SER A 134 16.20 7.75 -17.60
N SER A 135 16.98 7.14 -16.71
CA SER A 135 17.98 6.13 -17.08
C SER A 135 17.35 4.84 -17.61
N ALA A 136 18.14 4.10 -18.40
CA ALA A 136 17.71 2.82 -18.95
C ALA A 136 17.47 1.78 -17.85
N GLU A 137 18.28 1.82 -16.80
CA GLU A 137 18.18 0.98 -15.60
C GLU A 137 16.83 1.20 -14.90
N PHE A 138 16.46 2.45 -14.63
CA PHE A 138 15.19 2.77 -13.98
C PHE A 138 13.98 2.42 -14.85
N SER A 139 14.09 2.65 -16.17
CA SER A 139 13.09 2.19 -17.13
C SER A 139 12.94 0.66 -17.09
N SER A 140 14.05 -0.09 -17.00
CA SER A 140 14.03 -1.55 -16.89
C SER A 140 13.34 -2.00 -15.59
N TRP A 141 13.60 -1.36 -14.47
CA TRP A 141 12.93 -1.66 -13.20
C TRP A 141 11.44 -1.38 -13.24
N ARG A 142 11.00 -0.25 -13.81
CA ARG A 142 9.58 0.04 -14.02
C ARG A 142 8.91 -1.02 -14.88
N LYS A 143 9.57 -1.46 -15.96
CA LYS A 143 9.06 -2.52 -16.84
C LYS A 143 8.86 -3.83 -16.09
N ASN A 144 9.85 -4.25 -15.30
CA ASN A 144 9.76 -5.47 -14.49
C ASN A 144 8.53 -5.42 -13.57
N LEU A 145 8.38 -4.33 -12.81
CA LEU A 145 7.27 -4.20 -11.87
C LEU A 145 5.91 -4.10 -12.57
N VAL A 146 5.81 -3.37 -13.68
CA VAL A 146 4.57 -3.25 -14.46
C VAL A 146 4.14 -4.60 -15.03
N ILE A 147 5.08 -5.42 -15.52
CA ILE A 147 4.80 -6.78 -15.99
C ILE A 147 4.29 -7.65 -14.85
N ASP A 148 4.92 -7.59 -13.68
CA ASP A 148 4.50 -8.40 -12.52
C ASP A 148 3.12 -7.97 -12.00
N VAL A 149 2.85 -6.66 -11.91
CA VAL A 149 1.53 -6.12 -11.52
C VAL A 149 0.44 -6.44 -12.53
N ALA A 150 0.77 -6.50 -13.83
CA ALA A 150 -0.19 -6.91 -14.86
C ALA A 150 -0.63 -8.38 -14.73
N LYS A 151 0.19 -9.19 -14.06
CA LYS A 151 -0.12 -10.60 -13.75
C LYS A 151 -0.86 -10.71 -12.41
N ASP A 152 -0.42 -10.00 -11.39
CA ASP A 152 -0.90 -10.11 -10.00
C ASP A 152 -1.32 -8.75 -9.43
N PHE A 153 -2.62 -8.47 -9.46
CA PHE A 153 -3.20 -7.13 -9.27
C PHE A 153 -3.27 -6.62 -7.82
N ASP A 154 -2.27 -5.89 -7.34
CA ASP A 154 -2.44 -4.76 -6.39
C ASP A 154 -1.15 -3.93 -6.37
N VAL A 155 -1.22 -2.61 -6.21
CA VAL A 155 -0.01 -1.76 -6.16
C VAL A 155 0.14 -0.91 -4.91
N CYS A 156 -0.80 -1.00 -3.98
CA CYS A 156 -0.64 -0.41 -2.67
C CYS A 156 0.08 -1.43 -1.78
N ASN A 157 1.11 -0.99 -1.06
CA ASN A 157 1.91 -1.85 -0.16
C ASN A 157 2.66 -3.00 -0.87
N ILE A 158 3.26 -2.70 -2.03
CA ILE A 158 4.13 -3.63 -2.76
C ILE A 158 5.49 -3.77 -2.06
N MET A 159 5.91 -5.02 -1.91
CA MET A 159 7.28 -5.45 -1.64
C MET A 159 7.95 -5.87 -2.95
N VAL A 160 9.16 -5.36 -3.20
CA VAL A 160 9.97 -5.69 -4.38
C VAL A 160 11.32 -6.28 -4.02
N ASN A 161 11.91 -7.00 -4.98
CA ASN A 161 13.31 -7.39 -4.93
C ASN A 161 14.21 -6.15 -4.99
N GLU A 162 15.14 -6.04 -4.05
CA GLU A 162 16.02 -4.87 -3.88
C GLU A 162 16.91 -4.58 -5.10
N THR A 163 17.18 -5.57 -5.95
CA THR A 163 18.06 -5.39 -7.12
C THR A 163 17.29 -5.32 -8.44
N THR A 164 16.23 -6.11 -8.59
CA THR A 164 15.55 -6.27 -9.88
C THR A 164 14.23 -5.50 -9.97
N CYS A 165 13.72 -5.00 -8.84
CA CYS A 165 12.38 -4.39 -8.72
C CYS A 165 11.22 -5.32 -9.09
N ASN A 166 11.46 -6.63 -9.18
CA ASN A 166 10.38 -7.60 -9.36
C ASN A 166 9.49 -7.66 -8.12
N LEU A 167 8.20 -7.88 -8.31
CA LEU A 167 7.24 -8.08 -7.23
C LEU A 167 7.65 -9.31 -6.42
N VAL A 168 7.71 -9.17 -5.09
CA VAL A 168 7.90 -10.30 -4.17
C VAL A 168 6.75 -10.45 -3.19
N GLY A 169 5.88 -9.45 -3.07
CA GLY A 169 4.64 -9.61 -2.33
C GLY A 169 3.82 -8.34 -2.19
N VAL A 170 2.58 -8.52 -1.76
CA VAL A 170 1.62 -7.47 -1.41
C VAL A 170 1.26 -7.65 0.07
N VAL A 171 1.38 -6.58 0.84
CA VAL A 171 1.14 -6.60 2.30
C VAL A 171 0.06 -5.60 2.72
N ASP A 172 -0.26 -5.60 4.01
CA ASP A 172 -1.21 -4.65 4.62
C ASP A 172 -2.63 -4.67 3.99
N TRP A 173 -3.29 -5.82 4.20
CA TRP A 173 -4.67 -6.11 3.78
C TRP A 173 -5.74 -5.49 4.68
N ALA A 174 -5.40 -4.46 5.47
CA ALA A 174 -6.31 -3.87 6.45
C ALA A 174 -7.51 -3.13 5.82
N GLU A 175 -7.29 -2.54 4.64
CA GLU A 175 -8.30 -1.82 3.86
C GLU A 175 -8.82 -2.63 2.66
N ALA A 176 -8.41 -3.89 2.53
CA ALA A 176 -8.82 -4.71 1.40
C ALA A 176 -10.31 -5.04 1.45
N GLU A 177 -10.96 -4.91 0.29
CA GLU A 177 -12.38 -5.21 0.11
C GLU A 177 -12.60 -5.96 -1.22
N VAL A 178 -13.68 -6.73 -1.29
CA VAL A 178 -14.11 -7.34 -2.54
C VAL A 178 -14.94 -6.31 -3.30
N ALA A 179 -14.46 -5.89 -4.47
CA ALA A 179 -15.09 -4.86 -5.29
C ALA A 179 -15.02 -5.23 -6.78
N PRO A 180 -15.74 -4.51 -7.67
CA PRO A 180 -15.64 -4.72 -9.12
C PRO A 180 -14.18 -4.67 -9.59
N PHE A 181 -13.82 -5.63 -10.44
CA PHE A 181 -12.49 -5.67 -11.04
C PHE A 181 -12.23 -4.36 -11.80
N GLY A 182 -11.00 -3.84 -11.72
CA GLY A 182 -10.61 -2.60 -12.37
C GLY A 182 -10.54 -1.40 -11.43
N LEU A 183 -11.29 -1.39 -10.32
CA LEU A 183 -11.32 -0.23 -9.41
C LEU A 183 -9.94 0.08 -8.81
N ASN A 184 -9.10 -0.92 -8.54
CA ASN A 184 -7.75 -0.68 -8.02
C ASN A 184 -6.74 -0.27 -9.09
N LEU A 185 -7.02 -0.42 -10.40
CA LEU A 185 -6.03 -0.19 -11.48
C LEU A 185 -5.59 1.26 -11.63
N HIS A 186 -6.28 2.22 -11.01
CA HIS A 186 -5.87 3.63 -11.03
C HIS A 186 -4.50 3.82 -10.39
N SER A 187 -4.16 2.91 -9.50
CA SER A 187 -2.92 2.89 -8.76
C SER A 187 -1.70 2.61 -9.65
N LEU A 188 -1.86 1.98 -10.82
CA LEU A 188 -0.80 1.81 -11.85
C LEU A 188 -0.12 3.14 -12.18
N GLN A 189 -0.88 4.24 -12.17
CA GLN A 189 -0.35 5.58 -12.44
C GLN A 189 0.76 5.99 -11.46
N ARG A 190 0.80 5.41 -10.25
CA ARG A 190 1.88 5.63 -9.28
C ARG A 190 3.19 4.96 -9.67
N LEU A 191 3.15 3.97 -10.57
CA LEU A 191 4.32 3.25 -11.08
C LEU A 191 4.87 3.87 -12.36
N ILE A 192 3.98 4.42 -13.20
CA ILE A 192 4.31 4.91 -14.54
C ILE A 192 4.32 6.44 -14.65
N SER A 193 3.96 7.14 -13.58
CA SER A 193 4.03 8.61 -13.46
C SER A 193 4.57 9.01 -12.10
N LYS A 194 5.01 10.26 -11.97
CA LYS A 194 5.43 10.88 -10.71
C LYS A 194 4.54 12.05 -10.34
N VAL A 195 4.32 12.24 -9.05
CA VAL A 195 3.58 13.39 -8.53
C VAL A 195 4.58 14.40 -7.97
N HIS A 196 4.60 15.60 -8.52
CA HIS A 196 5.39 16.71 -8.00
C HIS A 196 4.50 17.70 -7.26
N LEU A 197 4.87 18.00 -6.01
CA LEU A 197 4.06 18.79 -5.09
C LEU A 197 3.60 20.15 -5.64
N LYS A 198 4.40 20.77 -6.54
CA LYS A 198 4.06 22.08 -7.13
C LYS A 198 3.35 21.99 -8.48
N SER A 199 3.64 20.97 -9.29
CA SER A 199 3.19 20.90 -10.70
C SER A 199 2.22 19.77 -10.98
N GLY A 200 1.87 18.97 -9.96
CA GLY A 200 0.94 17.85 -10.09
C GLY A 200 1.58 16.62 -10.73
N CYS A 201 0.75 15.81 -11.39
CA CYS A 201 1.18 14.60 -12.10
C CYS A 201 2.12 14.95 -13.26
N MET A 202 3.16 14.13 -13.46
CA MET A 202 4.05 14.15 -14.63
C MET A 202 4.32 12.73 -15.07
N ARG A 203 4.23 12.48 -16.37
CA ARG A 203 4.54 11.19 -16.99
C ARG A 203 6.04 10.94 -17.01
N TYR A 204 6.46 9.68 -16.88
CA TYR A 204 7.79 9.28 -17.31
C TYR A 204 7.88 9.28 -18.84
N ASP A 205 9.10 9.41 -19.39
CA ASP A 205 9.32 9.44 -20.84
C ASP A 205 8.85 8.14 -21.53
N ASP A 206 8.84 7.03 -20.80
CA ASP A 206 8.39 5.70 -21.24
C ASP A 206 6.92 5.40 -20.88
N TYR A 207 6.12 6.39 -20.46
CA TYR A 207 4.73 6.20 -20.03
C TYR A 207 3.88 5.39 -21.02
N VAL A 208 3.89 5.78 -22.31
CA VAL A 208 3.10 5.10 -23.35
C VAL A 208 3.54 3.65 -23.50
N THR A 209 4.86 3.41 -23.48
CA THR A 209 5.41 2.06 -23.53
C THR A 209 5.01 1.22 -22.32
N LEU A 210 4.94 1.81 -21.12
CA LEU A 210 4.53 1.10 -19.91
C LEU A 210 3.02 0.79 -19.90
N GLU A 211 2.17 1.69 -20.38
CA GLU A 211 0.73 1.40 -20.60
C GLU A 211 0.56 0.25 -21.60
N ASP A 212 1.26 0.29 -22.74
CA ASP A 212 1.18 -0.77 -23.76
C ASP A 212 1.64 -2.13 -23.20
N ILE A 213 2.76 -2.15 -22.45
CA ILE A 213 3.26 -3.36 -21.79
C ILE A 213 2.24 -3.90 -20.80
N PHE A 214 1.67 -3.03 -19.97
CA PHE A 214 0.67 -3.42 -18.98
C PHE A 214 -0.54 -4.05 -19.64
N TRP A 215 -1.19 -3.35 -20.58
CA TRP A 215 -2.44 -3.81 -21.19
C TRP A 215 -2.23 -5.04 -22.07
N SER A 216 -1.14 -5.11 -22.82
CA SER A 216 -0.83 -6.29 -23.62
C SER A 216 -0.56 -7.52 -22.75
N THR A 217 0.21 -7.38 -21.67
CA THR A 217 0.47 -8.46 -20.71
C THR A 217 -0.82 -8.91 -20.05
N PHE A 218 -1.57 -7.97 -19.46
CA PHE A 218 -2.83 -8.26 -18.79
C PHE A 218 -3.82 -8.96 -19.70
N ASN A 219 -4.00 -8.46 -20.92
CA ASN A 219 -4.93 -9.05 -21.89
C ASN A 219 -4.55 -10.50 -22.25
N ASN A 220 -3.25 -10.76 -22.43
CA ASN A 220 -2.76 -12.10 -22.74
C ASN A 220 -2.96 -13.07 -21.57
N GLU A 221 -2.61 -12.65 -20.35
CA GLU A 221 -2.74 -13.48 -19.14
C GLU A 221 -4.22 -13.75 -18.79
N ALA A 222 -5.10 -12.79 -19.08
CA ALA A 222 -6.54 -12.95 -18.93
C ALA A 222 -7.21 -13.81 -20.03
N GLY A 223 -6.42 -14.38 -20.96
CA GLY A 223 -6.91 -15.27 -22.02
C GLY A 223 -7.53 -14.57 -23.22
N GLY A 224 -7.22 -13.29 -23.45
CA GLY A 224 -7.71 -12.49 -24.57
C GLY A 224 -9.10 -11.89 -24.30
N LEU A 225 -9.12 -10.71 -23.67
CA LEU A 225 -10.32 -9.93 -23.40
C LEU A 225 -10.88 -9.30 -24.68
N SER A 226 -12.20 -9.12 -24.71
CA SER A 226 -12.85 -8.32 -25.76
C SER A 226 -12.64 -6.83 -25.55
N ASP A 227 -12.68 -6.06 -26.63
CA ASP A 227 -12.59 -4.58 -26.57
C ASP A 227 -13.63 -3.96 -25.63
N GLU A 228 -14.84 -4.53 -25.56
CA GLU A 228 -15.90 -4.06 -24.67
C GLU A 228 -15.57 -4.32 -23.18
N THR A 229 -14.93 -5.45 -22.90
CA THR A 229 -14.45 -5.77 -21.54
C THR A 229 -13.33 -4.83 -21.13
N VAL A 230 -12.36 -4.59 -22.02
CA VAL A 230 -11.26 -3.63 -21.77
C VAL A 230 -11.81 -2.25 -21.45
N LYS A 231 -12.75 -1.72 -22.26
CA LYS A 231 -13.42 -0.43 -21.99
C LYS A 231 -14.14 -0.39 -20.66
N THR A 232 -14.74 -1.50 -20.25
CA THR A 232 -15.40 -1.59 -18.94
C THR A 232 -14.39 -1.52 -17.79
N ILE A 233 -13.23 -2.17 -17.93
CA ILE A 233 -12.15 -2.12 -16.95
C ILE A 233 -11.52 -0.72 -16.89
N GLU A 234 -11.33 -0.05 -18.04
CA GLU A 234 -10.88 1.34 -18.12
C GLU A 234 -11.85 2.30 -17.39
N ALA A 235 -13.16 2.13 -17.61
CA ALA A 235 -14.17 2.90 -16.89
C ALA A 235 -14.14 2.61 -15.38
N ALA A 236 -14.00 1.35 -14.98
CA ALA A 236 -13.87 0.96 -13.57
C ALA A 236 -12.62 1.59 -12.94
N ARG A 237 -11.50 1.65 -13.66
CA ARG A 237 -10.28 2.34 -13.23
C ARG A 237 -10.55 3.81 -12.87
N ILE A 238 -11.30 4.53 -13.71
CA ILE A 238 -11.66 5.93 -13.45
C ILE A 238 -12.56 6.06 -12.22
N VAL A 239 -13.58 5.19 -12.09
CA VAL A 239 -14.46 5.15 -10.90
C VAL A 239 -13.63 4.91 -9.65
N GLY A 240 -12.70 3.96 -9.71
CA GLY A 240 -11.77 3.64 -8.64
C GLY A 240 -10.89 4.81 -8.22
N LEU A 241 -10.42 5.62 -9.17
CA LEU A 241 -9.68 6.86 -8.89
C LEU A 241 -10.57 7.92 -8.19
N LEU A 242 -11.83 8.05 -8.60
CA LEU A 242 -12.77 8.99 -8.00
C LEU A 242 -13.13 8.57 -6.57
N LEU A 243 -13.37 7.29 -6.31
CA LEU A 243 -13.52 6.74 -4.95
C LEU A 243 -12.21 6.84 -4.16
N SER A 244 -11.08 6.65 -4.85
CA SER A 244 -9.70 7.04 -4.55
C SER A 244 -9.54 8.32 -3.73
N ARG A 245 -9.77 9.39 -4.48
CA ARG A 245 -9.24 10.72 -4.21
C ARG A 245 -10.36 11.73 -4.06
N GLY A 246 -11.54 11.47 -4.62
CA GLY A 246 -12.67 12.40 -4.66
C GLY A 246 -13.39 12.60 -3.33
N PHE A 247 -13.04 11.84 -2.29
CA PHE A 247 -13.64 11.94 -0.96
C PHE A 247 -12.57 12.08 0.14
N THR A 248 -12.92 12.75 1.24
CA THR A 248 -12.07 12.91 2.42
C THR A 248 -11.84 11.57 3.13
N SER A 249 -10.62 11.38 3.67
CA SER A 249 -10.11 10.25 4.49
C SER A 249 -10.92 8.94 4.52
N ARG A 250 -10.29 7.88 3.99
CA ARG A 250 -10.75 6.48 4.09
C ARG A 250 -10.53 5.83 5.47
N LEU A 251 -9.71 6.44 6.33
CA LEU A 251 -9.18 5.81 7.55
C LEU A 251 -10.13 5.90 8.76
N SER A 252 -11.11 6.80 8.71
CA SER A 252 -12.10 6.96 9.78
C SER A 252 -13.38 6.25 9.42
N LYS A 253 -13.57 5.02 9.92
CA LYS A 253 -14.90 4.36 9.89
C LYS A 253 -16.00 5.16 10.61
N THR A 254 -15.60 6.19 11.35
CA THR A 254 -16.47 7.04 12.18
C THR A 254 -16.84 8.37 11.54
N THR A 255 -16.25 8.74 10.40
CA THR A 255 -16.54 10.00 9.71
C THR A 255 -17.08 9.69 8.32
N GLU A 256 -18.26 10.22 8.00
CA GLU A 256 -18.83 10.08 6.66
C GLU A 256 -17.88 10.69 5.62
N ALA A 257 -17.57 9.92 4.57
CA ALA A 257 -16.71 10.37 3.51
C ALA A 257 -17.44 11.47 2.71
N VAL A 258 -16.94 12.70 2.76
CA VAL A 258 -17.53 13.83 2.02
C VAL A 258 -16.70 14.14 0.78
N PRO A 259 -17.31 14.68 -0.30
CA PRO A 259 -16.56 15.11 -1.47
C PRO A 259 -15.45 16.11 -1.10
N ILE A 260 -14.26 15.95 -1.68
CA ILE A 260 -13.15 16.88 -1.48
C ILE A 260 -13.49 18.28 -1.98
N ARG A 261 -12.80 19.28 -1.43
CA ARG A 261 -12.89 20.68 -1.83
C ARG A 261 -11.48 21.24 -2.06
N ASP A 262 -11.40 22.39 -2.71
CA ASP A 262 -10.15 23.13 -2.84
C ASP A 262 -9.81 23.84 -1.51
N ASP A 263 -9.45 23.02 -0.52
CA ASP A 263 -8.99 23.41 0.80
C ASP A 263 -7.68 22.68 1.15
N GLU A 264 -7.10 22.98 2.31
CA GLU A 264 -5.81 22.40 2.72
C GLU A 264 -5.83 20.86 2.73
N SER A 265 -6.98 20.23 3.03
CA SER A 265 -7.12 18.78 3.10
C SER A 265 -7.38 18.12 1.74
N GLY A 266 -8.08 18.81 0.84
CA GLY A 266 -8.46 18.30 -0.48
C GLY A 266 -7.52 18.70 -1.62
N ALA A 267 -6.72 19.76 -1.46
CA ALA A 267 -5.88 20.32 -2.53
C ALA A 267 -4.91 19.29 -3.15
N TYR A 268 -4.36 18.37 -2.37
CA TYR A 268 -3.49 17.31 -2.91
C TYR A 268 -4.26 16.33 -3.81
N ASN A 269 -5.42 15.85 -3.33
CA ASN A 269 -6.26 14.95 -4.10
C ASN A 269 -6.86 15.63 -5.34
N MET A 270 -7.21 16.92 -5.25
CA MET A 270 -7.64 17.72 -6.41
C MET A 270 -6.56 17.77 -7.49
N ARG A 271 -5.29 18.00 -7.13
CA ARG A 271 -4.17 18.01 -8.09
C ARG A 271 -3.97 16.66 -8.78
N ASP A 272 -4.12 15.57 -8.04
CA ASP A 272 -4.06 14.21 -8.61
C ASP A 272 -5.20 13.99 -9.62
N LEU A 273 -6.44 14.37 -9.27
CA LEU A 273 -7.60 14.25 -10.15
C LEU A 273 -7.47 15.14 -11.39
N ASP A 274 -7.06 16.41 -11.23
CA ASP A 274 -6.83 17.32 -12.34
C ASP A 274 -5.77 16.78 -13.31
N GLY A 275 -4.68 16.24 -12.77
CA GLY A 275 -3.60 15.64 -13.55
C GLY A 275 -4.05 14.41 -14.36
N LEU A 276 -4.85 13.54 -13.76
CA LEU A 276 -5.22 12.25 -14.36
C LEU A 276 -6.51 12.30 -15.19
N LEU A 277 -7.40 13.27 -14.97
CA LEU A 277 -8.71 13.33 -15.63
C LEU A 277 -8.88 14.53 -16.57
N ILE A 278 -8.21 15.65 -16.32
CA ILE A 278 -8.50 16.92 -17.03
C ILE A 278 -7.31 17.37 -17.88
N ASN A 279 -6.10 17.41 -17.31
CA ASN A 279 -4.93 17.98 -17.98
C ASN A 279 -4.56 17.17 -19.24
N PRO A 280 -4.62 17.76 -20.45
CA PRO A 280 -4.38 17.02 -21.70
C PRO A 280 -2.99 16.38 -21.80
N ALA A 281 -1.98 16.92 -21.10
CA ALA A 281 -0.62 16.39 -21.12
C ALA A 281 -0.47 15.09 -20.30
N THR A 282 -1.34 14.86 -19.32
CA THR A 282 -1.17 13.82 -18.31
C THR A 282 -2.41 12.96 -18.07
N ARG A 283 -3.58 13.38 -18.56
CA ARG A 283 -4.84 12.62 -18.43
C ARG A 283 -4.73 11.26 -19.10
N TYR A 284 -5.44 10.28 -18.55
CA TYR A 284 -5.56 8.94 -19.12
C TYR A 284 -5.73 8.93 -20.65
N ILE A 285 -5.01 8.03 -21.33
CA ILE A 285 -4.98 7.96 -22.81
C ILE A 285 -6.37 7.60 -23.38
N ASP A 286 -7.10 6.76 -22.67
CA ASP A 286 -8.48 6.33 -22.90
C ASP A 286 -9.53 7.43 -22.71
N LEU A 287 -9.17 8.57 -22.08
CA LEU A 287 -9.99 9.77 -22.01
C LEU A 287 -9.73 10.76 -23.15
N ALA A 288 -8.85 10.41 -24.11
CA ALA A 288 -8.40 11.30 -25.16
C ALA A 288 -9.48 11.67 -26.18
#